data_AF-A0A2S7VZ48-F1
#
_entry.id   AF-A0A2S7VZ48-F1
#
_cell.length_a   1.000
_cell.length_b   1.000
_cell.length_c   1.000
_cell.angle_alpha   90.00
_cell.angle_beta   90.00
_cell.angle_gamma   90.00
#
_symmetry.space_group_name_H-M   'P 1'
#
loop_
_entity.id
_entity.type
_entity.pdbx_description
1 polymer ?
#
loop_
_entity_poly.entity_id
_entity_poly.type
_entity_poly.pdbx_seq_one_letter_code
_entity_poly.pdbx_strand_id
1 'polypeptide(L)'
;MSTAAIFLILYLIPVLSFAGTIGTYMLLHGESLSHPLINVVLLIVASGFIVSSHLSVKLISKFVSEKVMYLGIVFIVLAWLLGVIAVVFYLVMFKDLFSI
;
A
#
# COMPACT_ATOMS: atom_id res chain seq x y z
N MET A 1 -13.41 -10.86 11.62
CA MET A 1 -11.95 -10.60 11.76
C MET A 1 -11.74 -9.63 12.91
N SER A 2 -10.76 -9.87 13.78
CA SER A 2 -10.50 -9.00 14.93
C SER A 2 -9.92 -7.65 14.47
N THR A 3 -10.13 -6.59 15.26
CA THR A 3 -9.56 -5.26 14.99
C THR A 3 -8.04 -5.31 14.86
N ALA A 4 -7.38 -6.07 15.73
CA ALA A 4 -5.92 -6.27 15.71
C ALA A 4 -5.44 -6.90 14.39
N ALA A 5 -6.16 -7.89 13.86
CA ALA A 5 -5.82 -8.50 12.58
C ALA A 5 -5.99 -7.51 11.40
N ILE A 6 -7.00 -6.65 11.44
CA ILE A 6 -7.16 -5.60 10.41
C ILE A 6 -6.00 -4.60 10.49
N PHE A 7 -5.59 -4.18 11.68
CA PHE A 7 -4.41 -3.32 11.85
C PHE A 7 -3.15 -3.99 11.31
N LEU A 8 -2.91 -5.26 11.64
CA LEU A 8 -1.76 -6.00 11.11
C LEU A 8 -1.74 -5.98 9.57
N ILE A 9 -2.90 -6.24 8.93
CA ILE A 9 -3.03 -6.20 7.47
C ILE A 9 -2.75 -4.80 6.93
N LEU A 10 -3.32 -3.75 7.53
CA LEU A 10 -3.13 -2.35 7.10
C LEU A 10 -1.67 -1.92 7.09
N TYR A 11 -0.86 -2.39 8.04
CA TYR A 11 0.58 -2.10 8.10
C TYR A 11 1.43 -3.06 7.26
N LEU A 12 0.99 -4.31 7.07
CA LEU A 12 1.73 -5.28 6.27
C LEU A 12 1.66 -4.96 4.76
N ILE A 13 0.52 -4.48 4.27
CA ILE A 13 0.34 -4.10 2.86
C ILE A 13 1.42 -3.13 2.37
N PRO A 14 1.62 -1.94 2.97
CA PRO A 14 2.64 -1.00 2.51
C PRO A 14 4.06 -1.56 2.60
N VAL A 15 4.36 -2.37 3.62
CA VAL A 15 5.68 -3.03 3.75
C VAL A 15 5.93 -3.99 2.59
N LEU A 16 4.96 -4.84 2.26
CA LEU A 16 5.08 -5.78 1.13
C LEU A 16 5.14 -5.05 -0.21
N SER A 17 4.35 -4.00 -0.40
CA SER A 17 4.39 -3.15 -1.59
C SER A 17 5.76 -2.50 -1.78
N PHE A 18 6.35 -1.97 -0.71
CA PHE A 18 7.67 -1.36 -0.74
C PHE A 18 8.77 -2.40 -1.03
N ALA A 19 8.75 -3.53 -0.32
CA ALA A 19 9.71 -4.62 -0.53
C ALA A 19 9.63 -5.20 -1.95
N GLY A 20 8.42 -5.40 -2.49
CA GLY A 20 8.21 -5.87 -3.86
C GLY A 20 8.74 -4.88 -4.90
N THR A 21 8.53 -3.59 -4.67
CA THR A 21 9.04 -2.51 -5.54
C THR A 21 10.55 -2.49 -5.58
N ILE A 22 11.21 -2.44 -4.41
CA ILE A 22 12.68 -2.46 -4.32
C ILE A 22 13.26 -3.74 -4.88
N GLY A 23 12.71 -4.90 -4.50
CA GLY A 23 13.19 -6.20 -4.95
C GLY A 23 13.13 -6.32 -6.47
N THR A 24 12.03 -5.86 -7.08
CA THR A 24 11.88 -5.85 -8.54
C THR A 24 12.86 -4.90 -9.21
N TYR A 25 13.06 -3.70 -8.66
CA TYR A 25 14.02 -2.75 -9.18
C TYR A 25 15.46 -3.30 -9.13
N MET A 26 15.85 -3.96 -8.03
CA MET A 26 17.17 -4.57 -7.90
C MET A 26 17.34 -5.76 -8.84
N LEU A 27 16.31 -6.60 -9.01
CA LEU A 27 16.35 -7.78 -9.86
C LEU A 27 16.47 -7.41 -11.35
N LEU A 28 15.80 -6.34 -11.76
CA LEU A 28 15.70 -5.91 -13.15
C LEU A 28 16.63 -4.73 -13.47
N HIS A 29 17.65 -4.51 -12.64
CA HIS A 29 18.57 -3.40 -12.84
C HIS A 29 19.35 -3.57 -14.16
N GLY A 30 19.16 -2.66 -15.12
CA GLY A 30 19.74 -2.74 -16.46
C GLY A 30 18.92 -3.54 -17.49
N GLU A 31 17.80 -4.12 -17.07
CA GLU A 31 16.83 -4.80 -17.95
C GLU A 31 15.80 -3.82 -18.52
N SER A 32 15.07 -4.28 -19.55
CA SER A 32 13.99 -3.48 -20.15
C SER A 32 12.87 -3.18 -19.16
N LEU A 33 12.38 -1.94 -19.16
CA LEU A 33 11.19 -1.50 -18.42
C LEU A 33 9.90 -2.22 -18.86
N SER A 34 9.91 -2.95 -19.97
CA SER A 34 8.77 -3.76 -20.43
C SER A 34 8.65 -5.12 -19.73
N HIS A 35 9.49 -5.40 -18.72
CA HIS A 35 9.51 -6.70 -18.07
C HIS A 35 8.18 -6.99 -17.34
N PRO A 36 7.52 -8.16 -17.57
CA PRO A 36 6.20 -8.47 -17.00
C PRO A 36 6.11 -8.36 -15.47
N LEU A 37 7.21 -8.65 -14.75
CA LEU A 37 7.27 -8.52 -13.29
C LEU A 37 6.98 -7.11 -12.79
N ILE A 38 7.37 -6.06 -13.55
CA ILE A 38 7.10 -4.67 -13.17
C ILE A 38 5.58 -4.43 -13.10
N ASN A 39 4.83 -4.95 -14.09
CA ASN A 39 3.36 -4.87 -14.13
C ASN A 39 2.70 -5.72 -13.03
N VAL A 40 3.25 -6.89 -12.71
CA VAL A 40 2.77 -7.72 -11.60
C VAL A 40 2.91 -6.98 -10.27
N VAL A 41 4.06 -6.33 -10.04
CA VAL A 41 4.26 -5.53 -8.83
C VAL A 41 3.35 -4.31 -8.80
N LEU A 42 3.12 -3.62 -9.93
CA LEU A 42 2.13 -2.54 -10.01
C LEU A 42 0.76 -3.02 -9.56
N LEU A 43 0.30 -4.18 -10.05
CA LEU A 43 -0.98 -4.76 -9.67
C LEU A 43 -1.06 -5.05 -8.17
N ILE A 44 0.02 -5.58 -7.57
CA ILE A 44 0.09 -5.83 -6.12
C ILE A 44 0.02 -4.52 -5.33
N VAL A 45 0.79 -3.49 -5.75
CA VAL A 45 0.81 -2.17 -5.11
C VAL A 45 -0.57 -1.51 -5.20
N ALA A 46 -1.19 -1.48 -6.38
CA ALA A 46 -2.49 -0.87 -6.60
C ALA A 46 -3.61 -1.61 -5.87
N SER A 47 -3.68 -2.94 -5.99
CA SER A 47 -4.70 -3.75 -5.33
C SER A 47 -4.54 -3.69 -3.80
N GLY A 48 -3.31 -3.76 -3.29
CA GLY A 48 -3.00 -3.56 -1.88
C GLY A 48 -3.50 -2.23 -1.36
N PHE A 49 -3.23 -1.14 -2.08
CA PHE A 49 -3.69 0.20 -1.69
C PHE A 49 -5.22 0.34 -1.69
N ILE A 50 -5.91 -0.24 -2.68
CA ILE A 50 -7.38 -0.26 -2.74
C ILE A 50 -7.96 -1.02 -1.54
N VAL A 51 -7.43 -2.22 -1.24
CA VAL A 51 -7.87 -3.03 -0.09
C VAL A 51 -7.61 -2.29 1.22
N SER A 52 -6.43 -1.69 1.38
CA SER A 52 -6.08 -0.88 2.55
C SER A 52 -7.04 0.31 2.73
N SER A 53 -7.39 0.99 1.64
CA SER A 53 -8.34 2.12 1.66
C SER A 53 -9.75 1.67 2.09
N HIS A 54 -10.23 0.55 1.55
CA HIS A 54 -11.54 0.00 1.94
C HIS A 54 -11.58 -0.40 3.43
N LEU A 55 -10.54 -1.09 3.91
CA LEU A 55 -10.44 -1.49 5.33
C LEU A 55 -10.33 -0.28 6.25
N SER A 56 -9.60 0.76 5.85
CA SER A 56 -9.46 2.01 6.60
C SER A 56 -10.80 2.70 6.80
N VAL A 57 -11.57 2.90 5.72
CA VAL A 57 -12.92 3.50 5.78
C VAL A 57 -13.83 2.68 6.70
N LYS A 58 -13.83 1.36 6.56
CA LYS A 58 -14.66 0.47 7.38
C LYS A 58 -14.35 0.59 8.88
N LEU A 59 -13.07 0.65 9.25
CA LEU A 59 -12.66 0.80 10.64
C LEU A 59 -12.95 2.20 11.21
N ILE A 60 -12.70 3.26 10.43
CA ILE A 60 -13.00 4.63 10.85
C ILE A 60 -14.51 4.76 11.13
N SER A 61 -15.36 4.29 10.22
CA SER A 61 -16.82 4.32 10.41
C SER A 61 -17.25 3.57 11.67
N LYS A 62 -16.62 2.42 11.96
CA LYS A 62 -16.88 1.67 13.20
C LYS A 62 -16.49 2.48 14.44
N PHE A 63 -15.27 3.04 14.47
CA PHE A 63 -14.79 3.78 15.64
C PHE A 63 -15.55 5.09 15.89
N VAL A 64 -15.97 5.78 14.83
CA VAL A 64 -16.83 6.97 14.94
C VAL A 64 -18.20 6.60 15.51
N SER A 65 -18.82 5.53 15.02
CA SER A 65 -20.13 5.05 15.49
C SER A 65 -20.10 4.67 16.97
N GLU A 66 -19.07 3.93 17.39
CA GLU A 66 -18.98 3.42 18.76
C GLU A 66 -18.46 4.50 19.75
N LYS A 67 -17.98 5.65 19.29
CA LYS A 67 -17.34 6.74 20.11
C LYS A 67 -16.15 6.28 20.96
N VAL A 68 -15.50 5.17 20.62
CA VAL A 68 -14.62 4.45 21.56
C VAL A 68 -13.16 4.91 21.51
N MET A 69 -12.61 5.36 20.39
CA MET A 69 -11.17 5.66 20.30
C MET A 69 -10.77 6.58 19.12
N TYR A 70 -10.48 7.85 19.40
CA TYR A 70 -9.83 8.76 18.43
C TYR A 70 -8.40 8.32 18.07
N LEU A 71 -7.66 7.72 19.00
CA LEU A 71 -6.32 7.19 18.75
C LEU A 71 -6.31 6.11 17.66
N GLY A 72 -7.31 5.22 17.64
CA GLY A 72 -7.44 4.18 16.62
C GLY A 72 -7.58 4.77 15.21
N ILE A 73 -8.32 5.88 15.07
CA ILE A 73 -8.47 6.60 13.81
C ILE A 73 -7.10 7.16 13.34
N VAL A 74 -6.31 7.74 14.25
CA VAL A 74 -4.97 8.23 13.93
C VAL A 74 -4.08 7.10 13.40
N PHE A 75 -4.06 5.93 14.07
CA PHE A 75 -3.28 4.78 13.60
C PHE A 75 -3.72 4.25 12.24
N ILE A 76 -5.01 4.35 11.91
CA ILE A 76 -5.51 3.97 10.57
C ILE A 76 -5.02 4.97 9.52
N VAL A 77 -5.12 6.26 9.80
CA VAL A 77 -4.65 7.31 8.88
C VAL A 77 -3.15 7.17 8.63
N LEU A 78 -2.35 6.89 9.66
CA LEU A 78 -0.91 6.64 9.50
C LEU A 78 -0.64 5.42 8.60
N ALA A 79 -1.35 4.31 8.79
CA ALA A 79 -1.20 3.13 7.93
C ALA A 79 -1.59 3.42 6.48
N TRP A 80 -2.67 4.18 6.28
CA TRP A 80 -3.12 4.58 4.95
C TRP A 80 -2.09 5.49 4.26
N LEU A 81 -1.49 6.44 4.99
CA LEU A 81 -0.42 7.30 4.48
C LEU A 81 0.83 6.48 4.08
N LEU A 82 1.20 5.46 4.84
CA LEU A 82 2.27 4.52 4.43
C LEU A 82 1.92 3.81 3.11
N GLY A 83 0.65 3.46 2.92
CA GLY A 83 0.13 2.95 1.65
C GLY A 83 0.34 3.93 0.49
N VAL A 84 -0.02 5.21 0.68
CA VAL A 84 0.21 6.26 -0.32
C VAL A 84 1.70 6.39 -0.64
N ILE A 85 2.56 6.40 0.38
CA ILE A 85 4.01 6.48 0.20
C ILE A 85 4.52 5.32 -0.66
N ALA A 86 4.05 4.09 -0.41
CA ALA A 86 4.45 2.93 -1.21
C ALA A 86 4.03 3.06 -2.70
N VAL A 87 2.82 3.58 -2.97
CA VAL A 87 2.35 3.83 -4.35
C VAL A 87 3.21 4.91 -5.01
N VAL A 88 3.42 6.04 -4.34
CA VAL A 88 4.24 7.15 -4.87
C VAL A 88 5.66 6.67 -5.14
N PHE A 89 6.24 5.88 -4.23
CA PHE A 89 7.57 5.33 -4.40
C PHE A 89 7.67 4.44 -5.65
N TYR A 90 6.69 3.57 -5.87
CA TYR A 90 6.62 2.77 -7.10
C TYR A 90 6.58 3.66 -8.35
N LEU A 91 5.71 4.67 -8.37
CA LEU A 91 5.55 5.57 -9.52
C LEU A 91 6.83 6.36 -9.82
N VAL A 92 7.56 6.79 -8.79
CA VAL A 92 8.83 7.52 -8.94
C VAL A 92 9.93 6.59 -9.47
N MET A 93 10.04 5.38 -8.93
CA MET A 93 11.05 4.40 -9.33
C MET A 93 10.89 3.94 -10.79
N PHE A 94 9.65 3.80 -11.25
CA PHE A 94 9.32 3.36 -12.60
C PHE A 94 8.70 4.48 -13.45
N LYS A 95 9.06 5.74 -13.19
CA LYS A 95 8.45 6.93 -13.82
C LYS A 95 8.53 6.91 -15.35
N ASP A 96 9.63 6.39 -15.90
CA ASP A 96 9.91 6.40 -17.34
C ASP A 96 8.95 5.46 -18.11
N LEU A 97 8.27 4.57 -17.39
CA LEU A 97 7.21 3.70 -17.90
C LEU A 97 5.91 4.48 -18.14
N PHE A 98 5.73 5.63 -17.47
CA PHE A 98 4.54 6.47 -17.52
C PHE A 98 4.75 7.77 -18.30
N SER A 99 5.99 8.11 -18.66
CA SER A 99 6.31 9.23 -19.56
C SER A 99 6.11 8.80 -21.02
N ILE A 100 4.85 8.65 -21.41
CA ILE A 100 4.46 8.50 -22.83
C ILE A 100 4.43 9.88 -23.49
#